data_AF-A0A524BGA8-F1
#
_entry.id   AF-A0A524BGA8-F1
#
_cell.length_a   1.000
_cell.length_b   1.000
_cell.length_c   1.000
_cell.angle_alpha   90.00
_cell.angle_beta   90.00
_cell.angle_gamma   90.00
#
_symmetry.space_group_name_H-M   'P 1'
#
loop_
_entity.id
_entity.type
_entity.pdbx_description
1 polymer ?
#
loop_
_entity_poly.entity_id
_entity_poly.type
_entity_poly.pdbx_seq_one_letter_code
_entity_poly.pdbx_strand_id
1 'polypeptide(L)'
;MFNSCRELQFSLSPITLFMGHNNTGKSSILRHIYYKRNPEKVLYLNSRRSIIPNYYYLKEPINLFAGINGQYIYPFFISLKKSVPNFESSLSDLFYDLNLLKSISLKQSTTKTNKYKIIAKTLDGSKVEVNKLGTSVNSLLQLIILLEFVEKDTTIALDNPEAGLDPQLQAVLADLFIEYYNTKNLQFLVETNNINFLRRFQRRIAEGSYYSTKFKVYNVYLDNKYETKLTQALVDEDGNITNWDDVLGDSSTSLEIEDLDAILQANILKKLESTNNVEA
;
A
#
# COMPACT_ATOMS: atom_id res chain seq x y z
N MET A 1 2.75 -0.05 28.30
CA MET A 1 1.29 0.18 28.30
C MET A 1 1.06 1.65 27.93
N PHE A 2 0.47 1.90 26.77
CA PHE A 2 0.26 3.25 26.20
C PHE A 2 -0.93 3.93 26.89
N ASN A 3 -0.66 4.85 27.83
CA ASN A 3 -1.70 5.63 28.54
C ASN A 3 -2.17 6.88 27.78
N SER A 4 -1.63 7.18 26.59
CA SER A 4 -1.91 8.44 25.87
C SER A 4 -2.91 8.34 24.72
N CYS A 5 -3.32 7.14 24.30
CA CYS A 5 -4.43 6.98 23.36
C CYS A 5 -5.77 7.07 24.11
N ARG A 6 -6.02 8.22 24.75
CA ARG A 6 -7.41 8.60 25.13
C ARG A 6 -8.22 8.60 23.83
N GLU A 7 -9.41 7.99 23.87
CA GLU A 7 -10.31 7.76 22.74
C GLU A 7 -10.19 8.80 21.63
N LEU A 8 -9.30 8.54 20.67
CA LEU A 8 -9.25 9.34 19.45
C LEU A 8 -10.53 9.00 18.70
N GLN A 9 -11.52 9.88 18.78
CA GLN A 9 -12.74 9.78 17.99
C GLN A 9 -12.41 10.16 16.55
N PHE A 10 -12.01 9.18 15.76
CA PHE A 10 -11.85 9.34 14.33
C PHE A 10 -12.55 8.21 13.60
N SER A 11 -12.94 8.49 12.37
CA SER A 11 -13.65 7.54 11.53
C SER A 11 -12.75 7.08 10.40
N LEU A 12 -12.83 5.81 10.05
CA LEU A 12 -12.09 5.24 8.94
C LEU A 12 -12.90 5.37 7.64
N SER A 13 -12.20 5.37 6.53
CA SER A 13 -12.74 5.24 5.18
C SER A 13 -12.09 4.03 4.51
N PRO A 14 -12.52 3.63 3.30
CA PRO A 14 -11.86 2.56 2.58
C PRO A 14 -10.34 2.74 2.44
N ILE A 15 -9.87 3.95 2.15
CA ILE A 15 -8.43 4.27 2.21
C ILE A 15 -8.24 5.38 3.23
N THR A 16 -7.53 5.08 4.31
CA THR A 16 -7.18 6.05 5.37
C THR A 16 -5.66 6.17 5.48
N LEU A 17 -5.13 7.37 5.28
CA LEU A 17 -3.72 7.71 5.51
C LEU A 17 -3.53 8.36 6.87
N PHE A 18 -2.55 7.89 7.63
CA PHE A 18 -2.00 8.55 8.80
C PHE A 18 -0.64 9.13 8.39
N MET A 19 -0.54 10.45 8.39
CA MET A 19 0.60 11.20 7.88
C MET A 19 1.27 12.02 8.98
N GLY A 20 2.57 12.30 8.84
CA GLY A 20 3.31 13.15 9.78
C GLY A 20 4.76 12.70 9.95
N HIS A 21 5.56 13.46 10.68
CA HIS A 21 6.97 13.15 10.90
C HIS A 21 7.20 11.79 11.57
N ASN A 22 8.42 11.27 11.45
CA ASN A 22 8.83 10.04 12.13
C ASN A 22 8.66 10.18 13.66
N ASN A 23 8.33 9.08 14.33
CA ASN A 23 8.16 9.02 15.78
C ASN A 23 6.98 9.84 16.37
N THR A 24 5.99 10.25 15.56
CA THR A 24 4.78 10.95 16.07
C THR A 24 3.70 10.03 16.63
N GLY A 25 3.84 8.70 16.49
CA GLY A 25 2.91 7.71 17.04
C GLY A 25 2.00 7.03 16.00
N LYS A 26 2.22 7.25 14.69
CA LYS A 26 1.45 6.63 13.59
C LYS A 26 1.37 5.11 13.68
N SER A 27 2.49 4.40 13.86
CA SER A 27 2.47 2.93 13.99
C SER A 27 1.74 2.47 15.26
N SER A 28 1.76 3.28 16.32
CA SER A 28 1.00 2.99 17.55
C SER A 28 -0.51 3.08 17.30
N ILE A 29 -0.96 4.04 16.47
CA ILE A 29 -2.36 4.16 16.05
C ILE A 29 -2.76 2.92 15.25
N LEU A 30 -1.99 2.54 14.23
CA LEU A 30 -2.30 1.35 13.42
C LEU A 30 -2.34 0.06 14.27
N ARG A 31 -1.37 -0.11 15.16
CA ARG A 31 -1.35 -1.26 16.10
C ARG A 31 -2.54 -1.23 17.04
N HIS A 32 -2.93 -0.07 17.55
CA HIS A 32 -4.13 0.04 18.37
C HIS A 32 -5.38 -0.40 17.60
N ILE A 33 -5.53 0.01 16.34
CA ILE A 33 -6.64 -0.43 15.48
C ILE A 33 -6.59 -1.95 15.28
N TYR A 34 -5.41 -2.50 14.96
CA TYR A 34 -5.20 -3.94 14.77
C TYR A 34 -5.53 -4.77 16.02
N TYR A 35 -5.19 -4.29 17.22
CA TYR A 35 -5.54 -5.02 18.45
C TYR A 35 -7.00 -4.85 18.86
N LYS A 36 -7.63 -3.71 18.55
CA LYS A 36 -9.04 -3.43 18.89
C LYS A 36 -10.00 -4.13 17.93
N ARG A 37 -9.67 -4.17 16.64
CA ARG A 37 -10.42 -4.90 15.61
C ARG A 37 -9.78 -6.28 15.49
N ASN A 38 -10.43 -7.29 16.06
CA ASN A 38 -10.01 -8.71 16.06
C ASN A 38 -8.95 -9.04 14.97
N PRO A 39 -7.74 -9.52 15.35
CA PRO A 39 -6.65 -9.85 14.41
C PRO A 39 -7.02 -10.75 13.23
N GLU A 40 -8.11 -11.51 13.33
CA GLU A 40 -8.61 -12.33 12.21
C GLU A 40 -9.27 -11.50 11.09
N LYS A 41 -9.60 -10.22 11.34
CA LYS A 41 -10.24 -9.33 10.37
C LYS A 41 -9.32 -8.23 9.83
N VAL A 42 -8.16 -8.05 10.46
CA VAL A 42 -7.18 -7.02 10.09
C VAL A 42 -5.83 -7.68 9.87
N LEU A 43 -5.32 -7.63 8.65
CA LEU A 43 -3.94 -8.00 8.37
C LEU A 43 -3.05 -6.80 8.64
N TYR A 44 -1.99 -6.99 9.41
CA TYR A 44 -1.02 -5.94 9.72
C TYR A 44 0.34 -6.28 9.13
N LEU A 45 0.96 -5.32 8.44
CA LEU A 45 2.21 -5.51 7.74
C LEU A 45 3.16 -4.33 8.01
N ASN A 46 4.24 -4.64 8.71
CA ASN A 46 5.26 -3.68 9.14
C ASN A 46 6.17 -3.26 7.97
N SER A 47 6.81 -2.10 8.09
CA SER A 47 7.87 -1.63 7.17
C SER A 47 9.11 -2.52 7.26
N ARG A 48 9.39 -3.08 8.45
CA ARG A 48 10.50 -4.01 8.67
C ARG A 48 10.12 -5.42 8.23
N ARG A 49 10.27 -5.71 6.93
CA ARG A 49 10.03 -7.05 6.38
C ARG A 49 11.05 -8.07 6.83
N SER A 50 10.60 -9.32 6.88
CA SER A 50 11.46 -10.45 7.24
C SER A 50 12.49 -10.71 6.16
N ILE A 51 13.68 -11.14 6.60
CA ILE A 51 14.74 -11.58 5.69
C ILE A 51 14.24 -12.76 4.86
N ILE A 52 14.48 -12.70 3.55
CA ILE A 52 14.06 -13.74 2.61
C ILE A 52 15.12 -14.85 2.61
N PRO A 53 14.79 -16.07 3.06
CA PRO A 53 15.75 -17.17 3.07
C PRO A 53 16.09 -17.64 1.66
N ASN A 54 17.25 -18.32 1.52
CA ASN A 54 17.67 -18.94 0.26
C ASN A 54 16.73 -20.05 -0.22
N TYR A 55 16.01 -20.69 0.69
CA TYR A 55 15.09 -21.79 0.40
C TYR A 55 13.91 -21.74 1.36
N TYR A 56 12.76 -22.16 0.85
CA TYR A 56 11.55 -22.39 1.62
C TYR A 56 11.28 -23.89 1.71
N TYR A 57 10.76 -24.33 2.86
CA TYR A 57 10.37 -25.71 3.10
C TYR A 57 8.88 -25.76 3.42
N LEU A 58 8.10 -26.33 2.51
CA LEU A 58 6.66 -26.48 2.69
C LEU A 58 6.40 -27.62 3.67
N LYS A 59 5.74 -27.33 4.80
CA LYS A 59 5.52 -28.34 5.86
C LYS A 59 4.11 -28.89 5.96
N GLU A 60 3.04 -28.15 5.65
CA GLU A 60 1.59 -28.51 5.63
C GLU A 60 0.80 -27.19 5.36
N PRO A 61 -0.53 -27.17 5.09
CA PRO A 61 -1.18 -25.99 4.50
C PRO A 61 -1.02 -24.73 5.34
N ILE A 62 -0.68 -23.64 4.66
CA ILE A 62 -0.50 -22.33 5.26
C ILE A 62 -1.74 -21.52 4.88
N ASN A 63 -2.62 -21.26 5.85
CA ASN A 63 -3.64 -20.21 5.68
C ASN A 63 -2.92 -18.87 5.49
N LEU A 64 -3.46 -17.97 4.66
CA LEU A 64 -2.86 -16.66 4.39
C LEU A 64 -2.92 -15.76 5.64
N PHE A 65 -2.02 -16.02 6.57
CA PHE A 65 -1.68 -15.14 7.65
C PHE A 65 -0.32 -14.57 7.31
N ALA A 66 -0.27 -13.40 6.67
CA ALA A 66 0.97 -12.79 6.18
C ALA A 66 2.10 -12.75 7.24
N GLY A 67 1.71 -12.68 8.51
CA GLY A 67 2.58 -12.38 9.64
C GLY A 67 2.93 -10.89 9.64
N ILE A 68 3.17 -10.34 10.83
CA ILE A 68 3.42 -8.89 11.02
C ILE A 68 4.57 -8.38 10.13
N ASN A 69 5.56 -9.22 9.81
CA ASN A 69 6.71 -8.86 8.99
C ASN A 69 6.67 -9.53 7.60
N GLY A 70 5.53 -10.04 7.15
CA GLY A 70 5.36 -10.69 5.86
C GLY A 70 6.02 -12.07 5.70
N GLN A 71 6.51 -12.66 6.79
CA GLN A 71 7.31 -13.90 6.76
C GLN A 71 6.60 -15.10 6.13
N TYR A 72 5.26 -15.09 6.08
CA TYR A 72 4.46 -16.20 5.58
C TYR A 72 3.89 -15.96 4.18
N ILE A 73 4.07 -14.78 3.58
CA ILE A 73 3.56 -14.46 2.24
C ILE A 73 4.19 -15.37 1.18
N TYR A 74 5.51 -15.50 1.16
CA TYR A 74 6.18 -16.39 0.21
C TYR A 74 5.95 -17.88 0.47
N PRO A 75 5.98 -18.36 1.74
CA PRO A 75 5.50 -19.71 2.05
C PRO A 75 4.07 -20.00 1.56
N PHE A 76 3.16 -19.03 1.69
CA PHE A 76 1.81 -19.11 1.15
C PHE A 76 1.81 -19.14 -0.38
N PHE A 77 2.56 -18.25 -1.04
CA PHE A 77 2.72 -18.28 -2.50
C PHE A 77 3.18 -19.67 -3.00
N ILE A 78 4.06 -20.34 -2.27
CA ILE A 78 4.48 -21.71 -2.58
C ILE A 78 3.36 -22.73 -2.37
N SER A 79 2.52 -22.56 -1.34
CA SER A 79 1.41 -23.47 -1.06
C SER A 79 0.33 -23.41 -2.16
N LEU A 80 0.16 -22.26 -2.82
CA LEU A 80 -0.78 -22.08 -3.93
C LEU A 80 -0.55 -23.03 -5.09
N LYS A 81 0.69 -23.51 -5.30
CA LYS A 81 1.01 -24.52 -6.32
C LYS A 81 0.10 -25.75 -6.26
N LYS A 82 -0.41 -26.10 -5.08
CA LYS A 82 -1.30 -27.26 -4.89
C LYS A 82 -2.78 -26.94 -5.08
N SER A 83 -3.19 -25.69 -4.92
CA SER A 83 -4.60 -25.30 -4.77
C SER A 83 -5.11 -24.35 -5.85
N VAL A 84 -4.25 -23.58 -6.49
CA VAL A 84 -4.63 -22.57 -7.48
C VAL A 84 -3.89 -22.83 -8.80
N PRO A 85 -4.58 -23.32 -9.83
CA PRO A 85 -4.00 -23.45 -11.16
C PRO A 85 -3.57 -22.09 -11.71
N ASN A 86 -2.47 -22.04 -12.47
CA ASN A 86 -2.01 -20.85 -13.21
C ASN A 86 -1.71 -19.58 -12.38
N PHE A 87 -1.67 -19.65 -11.05
CA PHE A 87 -1.37 -18.50 -10.18
C PHE A 87 -0.05 -17.80 -10.51
N GLU A 88 0.97 -18.55 -10.97
CA GLU A 88 2.25 -17.97 -11.42
C GLU A 88 2.09 -17.11 -12.68
N SER A 89 1.24 -17.53 -13.62
CA SER A 89 0.95 -16.77 -14.85
C SER A 89 0.20 -15.50 -14.50
N SER A 90 -0.90 -15.60 -13.74
CA SER A 90 -1.71 -14.46 -13.32
C SER A 90 -0.88 -13.38 -12.61
N LEU A 91 -0.01 -13.80 -11.68
CA LEU A 91 0.90 -12.87 -11.01
C LEU A 91 2.01 -12.35 -11.93
N SER A 92 2.50 -13.16 -12.86
CA SER A 92 3.52 -12.71 -13.82
C SER A 92 2.95 -11.65 -14.75
N ASP A 93 1.71 -11.81 -15.22
CA ASP A 93 1.01 -10.84 -16.06
C ASP A 93 0.81 -9.54 -15.29
N LEU A 94 0.30 -9.60 -14.05
CA LEU A 94 0.18 -8.43 -13.17
C LEU A 94 1.54 -7.74 -12.94
N PHE A 95 2.61 -8.48 -12.65
CA PHE A 95 3.93 -7.87 -12.45
C PHE A 95 4.52 -7.27 -13.72
N TYR A 96 4.16 -7.81 -14.89
CA TYR A 96 4.57 -7.27 -16.17
C TYR A 96 3.83 -5.97 -16.49
N ASP A 97 2.51 -5.95 -16.28
CA ASP A 97 1.66 -4.77 -16.48
C ASP A 97 2.05 -3.60 -15.56
N LEU A 98 2.47 -3.91 -14.33
CA LEU A 98 3.00 -2.93 -13.38
C LEU A 98 4.46 -2.53 -13.66
N ASN A 99 5.07 -3.04 -14.73
CA ASN A 99 6.47 -2.81 -15.10
C ASN A 99 7.45 -3.12 -13.95
N LEU A 100 7.21 -4.22 -13.23
CA LEU A 100 8.06 -4.67 -12.12
C LEU A 100 8.98 -5.81 -12.54
N LEU A 101 8.42 -6.86 -13.14
CA LEU A 101 9.11 -8.08 -13.54
C LEU A 101 8.47 -8.66 -14.81
N LYS A 102 9.24 -9.43 -15.59
CA LYS A 102 8.69 -10.23 -16.68
C LYS A 102 7.89 -11.45 -16.20
N SER A 103 8.31 -12.05 -15.10
CA SER A 103 7.61 -13.20 -14.52
C SER A 103 8.12 -13.54 -13.12
N ILE A 104 7.29 -14.20 -12.33
CA ILE A 104 7.66 -14.88 -11.08
C ILE A 104 7.34 -16.37 -11.20
N SER A 105 8.21 -17.23 -10.68
CA SER A 105 7.99 -18.68 -10.72
C SER A 105 8.66 -19.42 -9.55
N LEU A 106 8.14 -20.61 -9.26
CA LEU A 106 8.59 -21.53 -8.25
C LEU A 106 9.51 -22.58 -8.87
N LYS A 107 10.75 -22.62 -8.37
CA LYS A 107 11.69 -23.69 -8.69
C LYS A 107 11.76 -24.68 -7.55
N GLN A 108 11.17 -25.85 -7.75
CA GLN A 108 11.28 -26.97 -6.81
C GLN A 108 12.69 -27.58 -6.87
N SER A 109 13.23 -27.98 -5.73
CA SER A 109 14.52 -28.64 -5.64
C SER A 109 14.44 -30.06 -6.18
N THR A 110 15.48 -30.50 -6.89
CA THR A 110 15.63 -31.88 -7.37
C THR A 110 15.90 -32.89 -6.25
N THR A 111 16.43 -32.44 -5.11
CA THR A 111 16.85 -33.33 -4.00
C THR A 111 15.81 -33.48 -2.90
N LYS A 112 14.86 -32.54 -2.77
CA LYS A 112 13.80 -32.58 -1.75
C LYS A 112 12.50 -32.04 -2.32
N THR A 113 11.45 -32.86 -2.28
CA THR A 113 10.13 -32.53 -2.86
C THR A 113 9.43 -31.36 -2.16
N ASN A 114 9.75 -31.08 -0.91
CA ASN A 114 9.16 -29.97 -0.16
C ASN A 114 10.02 -28.70 -0.14
N LYS A 115 11.13 -28.66 -0.88
CA LYS A 115 12.09 -27.55 -0.88
C LYS A 115 11.93 -26.71 -2.14
N TYR A 116 11.75 -25.40 -1.98
CA TYR A 116 11.45 -24.47 -3.07
C TYR A 116 12.34 -23.25 -3.04
N LYS A 117 12.55 -22.68 -4.23
CA LYS A 117 13.06 -21.33 -4.48
C LYS A 117 12.04 -20.56 -5.28
N ILE A 118 12.06 -19.24 -5.12
CA ILE A 118 11.26 -18.33 -5.95
C ILE A 118 12.23 -17.59 -6.87
N ILE A 119 11.94 -17.63 -8.16
CA ILE A 119 12.75 -17.06 -9.23
C ILE A 119 11.95 -15.95 -9.87
N ALA A 120 12.55 -14.75 -9.93
CA ALA A 120 12.05 -13.63 -10.70
C ALA A 120 12.82 -13.55 -12.02
N LYS A 121 12.11 -13.20 -13.09
CA LYS A 121 12.71 -12.73 -14.34
C LYS A 121 12.55 -11.22 -14.41
N THR A 122 13.66 -10.50 -14.36
CA THR A 122 13.68 -9.03 -14.42
C THR A 122 13.31 -8.54 -15.83
N LEU A 123 13.03 -7.24 -15.97
CA LEU A 123 12.60 -6.64 -17.24
C LEU A 123 13.66 -6.76 -18.34
N ASP A 124 14.95 -6.71 -18.00
CA ASP A 124 16.08 -6.98 -18.91
C ASP A 124 16.17 -8.46 -19.36
N GLY A 125 15.40 -9.36 -18.74
CA GLY A 125 15.37 -10.79 -19.02
C GLY A 125 16.26 -11.65 -18.12
N SER A 126 17.02 -11.05 -17.21
CA SER A 126 17.87 -11.77 -16.25
C SER A 126 17.02 -12.62 -15.29
N LYS A 127 17.50 -13.81 -14.93
CA LYS A 127 16.85 -14.70 -13.94
C LYS A 127 17.57 -14.57 -12.61
N VAL A 128 16.85 -14.15 -11.58
CA VAL A 128 17.39 -13.94 -10.23
C VAL A 128 16.52 -14.61 -9.19
N GLU A 129 17.14 -15.07 -8.10
CA GLU A 129 16.41 -15.54 -6.94
C GLU A 129 15.84 -14.32 -6.19
N VAL A 130 14.61 -14.39 -5.70
CA VAL A 130 13.95 -13.21 -5.08
C VAL A 130 14.71 -12.69 -3.86
N ASN A 131 15.41 -13.54 -3.12
CA ASN A 131 16.28 -13.12 -2.00
C ASN A 131 17.47 -12.24 -2.41
N LYS A 132 17.79 -12.17 -3.72
CA LYS A 132 18.83 -11.29 -4.28
C LYS A 132 18.27 -9.96 -4.79
N LEU A 133 16.95 -9.82 -4.86
CA LEU A 133 16.32 -8.54 -5.19
C LEU A 133 16.48 -7.56 -4.02
N GLY A 134 16.47 -6.26 -4.33
CA GLY A 134 16.46 -5.21 -3.32
C GLY A 134 15.29 -5.34 -2.34
N THR A 135 15.49 -4.87 -1.11
CA THR A 135 14.50 -4.99 -0.02
C THR A 135 13.17 -4.33 -0.37
N SER A 136 13.19 -3.16 -1.00
CA SER A 136 11.97 -2.41 -1.36
C SER A 136 11.17 -3.14 -2.44
N VAL A 137 11.83 -3.59 -3.51
CA VAL A 137 11.20 -4.39 -4.58
C VAL A 137 10.58 -5.66 -4.00
N ASN A 138 11.31 -6.38 -3.15
CA ASN A 138 10.78 -7.57 -2.48
C ASN A 138 9.55 -7.29 -1.60
N SER A 139 9.57 -6.16 -0.87
CA SER A 139 8.45 -5.76 -0.03
C SER A 139 7.19 -5.48 -0.86
N LEU A 140 7.37 -4.86 -2.03
CA LEU A 140 6.30 -4.61 -3.00
C LEU A 140 5.77 -5.91 -3.61
N LEU A 141 6.65 -6.82 -4.06
CA LEU A 141 6.23 -8.14 -4.59
C LEU A 141 5.42 -8.93 -3.56
N GLN A 142 5.88 -8.97 -2.31
CA GLN A 142 5.13 -9.60 -1.23
C GLN A 142 3.78 -8.94 -1.00
N LEU A 143 3.72 -7.60 -1.02
CA LEU A 143 2.46 -6.89 -0.85
C LEU A 143 1.49 -7.21 -2.00
N ILE A 144 1.93 -7.19 -3.26
CA ILE A 144 1.07 -7.52 -4.40
C ILE A 144 0.57 -8.97 -4.32
N ILE A 145 1.42 -9.93 -3.97
CA ILE A 145 1.00 -11.33 -3.73
C ILE A 145 -0.07 -11.37 -2.62
N LEU A 146 0.12 -10.62 -1.53
CA LEU A 146 -0.87 -10.54 -0.47
C LEU A 146 -2.22 -9.99 -0.98
N LEU A 147 -2.21 -8.85 -1.67
CA LEU A 147 -3.42 -8.23 -2.21
C LEU A 147 -4.12 -9.11 -3.24
N GLU A 148 -3.36 -9.93 -3.96
CA GLU A 148 -3.93 -10.77 -5.00
C GLU A 148 -4.72 -11.96 -4.42
N PHE A 149 -4.27 -12.52 -3.30
CA PHE A 149 -4.88 -13.74 -2.73
C PHE A 149 -5.60 -13.54 -1.39
N VAL A 150 -5.62 -12.33 -0.85
CA VAL A 150 -6.40 -12.01 0.35
C VAL A 150 -7.90 -12.08 0.06
N GLU A 151 -8.67 -12.49 1.07
CA GLU A 151 -10.13 -12.51 0.99
C GLU A 151 -10.70 -11.10 0.76
N LYS A 152 -11.84 -11.04 0.07
CA LYS A 152 -12.60 -9.79 -0.09
C LYS A 152 -13.01 -9.24 1.28
N ASP A 153 -13.30 -7.94 1.32
CA ASP A 153 -13.73 -7.24 2.55
C ASP A 153 -12.68 -7.22 3.68
N THR A 154 -11.42 -7.56 3.37
CA THR A 154 -10.33 -7.57 4.35
C THR A 154 -9.80 -6.16 4.62
N THR A 155 -9.52 -5.86 5.89
CA THR A 155 -8.77 -4.65 6.28
C THR A 155 -7.28 -4.95 6.34
N ILE A 156 -6.46 -4.09 5.74
CA ILE A 156 -5.01 -4.21 5.67
C ILE A 156 -4.39 -2.93 6.24
N ALA A 157 -3.64 -3.08 7.32
CA ALA A 157 -2.88 -2.02 7.97
C ALA A 157 -1.40 -2.13 7.60
N LEU A 158 -0.83 -1.03 7.09
CA LEU A 158 0.49 -1.00 6.48
C LEU A 158 1.36 0.11 7.08
N ASP A 159 2.55 -0.24 7.58
CA ASP A 159 3.56 0.73 7.99
C ASP A 159 4.44 1.10 6.78
N ASN A 160 4.38 2.35 6.32
CA ASN A 160 5.22 2.92 5.24
C ASN A 160 5.43 1.96 4.05
N PRO A 161 4.35 1.44 3.42
CA PRO A 161 4.46 0.43 2.38
C PRO A 161 5.21 0.91 1.12
N GLU A 162 5.35 2.22 0.96
CA GLU A 162 6.03 2.92 -0.13
C GLU A 162 7.54 3.15 0.12
N ALA A 163 8.02 2.87 1.33
CA ALA A 163 9.38 3.21 1.74
C ALA A 163 10.45 2.56 0.86
N GLY A 164 11.36 3.38 0.33
CA GLY A 164 12.47 2.95 -0.51
C GLY A 164 12.07 2.49 -1.92
N LEU A 165 10.81 2.68 -2.32
CA LEU A 165 10.39 2.55 -3.71
C LEU A 165 10.71 3.83 -4.49
N ASP A 166 11.02 3.69 -5.78
CA ASP A 166 11.10 4.83 -6.68
C ASP A 166 9.74 5.52 -6.81
N PRO A 167 9.65 6.84 -7.05
CA PRO A 167 8.39 7.56 -6.93
C PRO A 167 7.30 7.07 -7.91
N GLN A 168 7.70 6.56 -9.08
CA GLN A 168 6.75 5.92 -10.02
C GLN A 168 6.08 4.68 -9.40
N LEU A 169 6.83 3.86 -8.67
CA LEU A 169 6.29 2.67 -8.00
C LEU A 169 5.44 3.03 -6.77
N GLN A 170 5.72 4.17 -6.13
CA GLN A 170 4.85 4.70 -5.07
C GLN A 170 3.49 5.11 -5.64
N ALA A 171 3.48 5.75 -6.81
CA ALA A 171 2.24 6.11 -7.50
C ALA A 171 1.45 4.86 -7.95
N VAL A 172 2.14 3.86 -8.51
CA VAL A 172 1.55 2.56 -8.86
C VAL A 172 0.94 1.88 -7.63
N LEU A 173 1.62 1.93 -6.48
CA LEU A 173 1.11 1.36 -5.24
C LEU A 173 -0.19 2.04 -4.75
N ALA A 174 -0.29 3.37 -4.86
CA ALA A 174 -1.50 4.10 -4.52
C ALA A 174 -2.67 3.72 -5.46
N ASP A 175 -2.39 3.60 -6.77
CA ASP A 175 -3.38 3.17 -7.76
C ASP A 175 -3.88 1.75 -7.49
N LEU A 176 -2.98 0.83 -7.12
CA LEU A 176 -3.35 -0.53 -6.72
C LEU A 176 -4.28 -0.54 -5.49
N PHE A 177 -4.10 0.35 -4.52
CA PHE A 177 -5.00 0.41 -3.36
C PHE A 177 -6.42 0.81 -3.80
N ILE A 178 -6.56 1.74 -4.74
CA ILE A 178 -7.85 2.12 -5.31
C ILE A 178 -8.45 0.94 -6.08
N GLU A 179 -7.66 0.27 -6.91
CA GLU A 179 -8.11 -0.89 -7.69
C GLU A 179 -8.62 -2.03 -6.79
N TYR A 180 -7.84 -2.41 -5.78
CA TYR A 180 -8.23 -3.50 -4.87
C TYR A 180 -9.39 -3.13 -3.94
N TYR A 181 -9.54 -1.85 -3.60
CA TYR A 181 -10.79 -1.38 -2.98
C TYR A 181 -11.98 -1.60 -3.94
N ASN A 182 -11.87 -1.18 -5.20
CA ASN A 182 -12.98 -1.28 -6.15
C ASN A 182 -13.34 -2.73 -6.51
N THR A 183 -12.35 -3.61 -6.63
CA THR A 183 -12.54 -5.00 -7.12
C THR A 183 -12.78 -6.02 -6.01
N LYS A 184 -12.21 -5.80 -4.82
CA LYS A 184 -12.25 -6.74 -3.69
C LYS A 184 -12.80 -6.11 -2.39
N ASN A 185 -13.19 -4.84 -2.41
CA ASN A 185 -13.64 -4.09 -1.23
C ASN A 185 -12.62 -4.13 -0.08
N LEU A 186 -11.32 -4.11 -0.40
CA LEU A 186 -10.28 -4.05 0.62
C LEU A 186 -10.27 -2.68 1.28
N GLN A 187 -10.04 -2.66 2.60
CA GLN A 187 -9.80 -1.43 3.36
C GLN A 187 -8.31 -1.28 3.64
N PHE A 188 -7.74 -0.10 3.39
CA PHE A 188 -6.33 0.21 3.61
C PHE A 188 -6.17 1.25 4.72
N LEU A 189 -5.38 0.92 5.73
CA LEU A 189 -4.98 1.80 6.83
C LEU A 189 -3.47 1.99 6.75
N VAL A 190 -3.02 3.13 6.26
CA VAL A 190 -1.63 3.30 5.84
C VAL A 190 -0.97 4.37 6.68
N GLU A 191 0.14 4.02 7.32
CA GLU A 191 1.07 5.01 7.84
C GLU A 191 2.02 5.41 6.72
N THR A 192 2.22 6.70 6.52
CA THR A 192 3.20 7.23 5.57
C THR A 192 3.76 8.56 6.07
N ASN A 193 4.95 8.94 5.61
CA ASN A 193 5.51 10.28 5.75
C ASN A 193 5.76 10.93 4.39
N ASN A 194 5.21 10.36 3.33
CA ASN A 194 5.53 10.70 1.95
C ASN A 194 4.38 11.49 1.32
N ILE A 195 4.64 12.78 1.07
CA ILE A 195 3.66 13.67 0.47
C ILE A 195 3.28 13.23 -0.95
N ASN A 196 4.21 12.68 -1.73
CA ASN A 196 3.93 12.21 -3.09
C ASN A 196 2.92 11.07 -3.10
N PHE A 197 2.97 10.21 -2.09
CA PHE A 197 1.99 9.14 -1.93
C PHE A 197 0.56 9.71 -1.73
N LEU A 198 0.42 10.77 -0.93
CA LEU A 198 -0.83 11.52 -0.79
C LEU A 198 -1.24 12.22 -2.10
N ARG A 199 -0.30 12.89 -2.77
CA ARG A 199 -0.54 13.64 -4.02
C ARG A 199 -1.12 12.73 -5.09
N ARG A 200 -0.69 11.47 -5.15
CA ARG A 200 -1.27 10.51 -6.08
C ARG A 200 -2.77 10.29 -5.84
N PHE A 201 -3.21 10.15 -4.59
CA PHE A 201 -4.65 10.05 -4.28
C PHE A 201 -5.40 11.34 -4.60
N GLN A 202 -4.81 12.50 -4.30
CA GLN A 202 -5.40 13.81 -4.65
C GLN A 202 -5.62 13.92 -6.16
N ARG A 203 -4.63 13.52 -6.96
CA ARG A 203 -4.74 13.44 -8.41
C ARG A 203 -5.87 12.52 -8.86
N ARG A 204 -5.95 11.30 -8.33
CA ARG A 204 -7.03 10.36 -8.70
C ARG A 204 -8.42 10.90 -8.37
N ILE A 205 -8.55 11.66 -7.29
CA ILE A 205 -9.78 12.38 -6.93
C ILE A 205 -10.06 13.52 -7.92
N ALA A 206 -9.06 14.36 -8.22
CA ALA A 206 -9.19 15.45 -9.17
C ALA A 206 -9.59 14.96 -10.58
N GLU A 207 -9.03 13.84 -11.02
CA GLU A 207 -9.35 13.15 -12.29
C GLU A 207 -10.71 12.42 -12.27
N GLY A 208 -11.42 12.37 -11.14
CA GLY A 208 -12.71 11.68 -11.01
C GLY A 208 -12.61 10.14 -10.98
N SER A 209 -11.40 9.59 -10.90
CA SER A 209 -11.14 8.14 -10.81
C SER A 209 -11.21 7.59 -9.39
N TYR A 210 -11.33 8.46 -8.39
CA TYR A 210 -11.59 8.10 -6.99
C TYR A 210 -12.46 9.16 -6.28
N TYR A 211 -13.08 8.79 -5.17
CA TYR A 211 -14.00 9.67 -4.44
C TYR A 211 -13.38 10.18 -3.14
N SER A 212 -13.40 11.50 -2.94
CA SER A 212 -12.98 12.14 -1.69
C SER A 212 -13.70 11.58 -0.46
N THR A 213 -14.98 11.22 -0.59
CA THR A 213 -15.78 10.60 0.49
C THR A 213 -15.28 9.20 0.92
N LYS A 214 -14.47 8.53 0.10
CA LYS A 214 -13.86 7.23 0.38
C LYS A 214 -12.40 7.33 0.81
N PHE A 215 -11.86 8.54 0.87
CA PHE A 215 -10.49 8.84 1.24
C PHE A 215 -10.44 9.68 2.52
N LYS A 216 -9.59 9.31 3.48
CA LYS A 216 -9.34 10.14 4.66
C LYS A 216 -7.86 10.26 4.91
N VAL A 217 -7.47 11.48 5.29
CA VAL A 217 -6.11 11.80 5.65
C VAL A 217 -6.14 12.35 7.06
N TYR A 218 -5.21 11.88 7.87
CA TYR A 218 -5.04 12.34 9.23
C TYR A 218 -3.60 12.77 9.47
N ASN A 219 -3.42 14.00 9.91
CA ASN A 219 -2.14 14.53 10.36
C ASN A 219 -1.91 14.09 11.81
N VAL A 220 -0.79 13.41 12.03
CA VAL A 220 -0.36 12.83 13.30
C VAL A 220 0.91 13.51 13.75
N TYR A 221 0.83 14.23 14.86
CA TYR A 221 1.91 15.05 15.40
C TYR A 221 2.00 14.90 16.92
N LEU A 222 3.10 15.39 17.50
CA LEU A 222 3.25 15.50 18.96
C LEU A 222 2.89 16.93 19.37
N ASP A 223 2.05 17.07 20.39
CA ASP A 223 1.83 18.39 21.00
C ASP A 223 3.00 18.83 21.88
N ASN A 224 2.89 20.02 22.48
CA ASN A 224 3.92 20.58 23.37
C ASN A 224 4.19 19.72 24.63
N LYS A 225 3.36 18.72 24.90
CA LYS A 225 3.51 17.77 26.02
C LYS A 225 4.03 16.41 25.54
N TYR A 226 4.45 16.29 24.27
CA TYR A 226 4.86 15.05 23.64
C TYR A 226 3.75 13.99 23.59
N GLU A 227 2.48 14.40 23.59
CA GLU A 227 1.35 13.51 23.38
C GLU A 227 1.02 13.44 21.89
N THR A 228 0.79 12.23 21.38
CA THR A 228 0.29 12.02 20.02
C THR A 228 -1.10 12.64 19.87
N LYS A 229 -1.23 13.58 18.93
CA LYS A 229 -2.48 14.18 18.48
C LYS A 229 -2.73 13.84 17.02
N LEU A 230 -3.98 14.01 16.63
CA LEU A 230 -4.55 13.62 15.35
C LEU A 230 -5.50 14.73 14.90
N THR A 231 -5.30 15.28 13.72
CA THR A 231 -6.25 16.18 13.06
C THR A 231 -6.59 15.65 11.68
N GLN A 232 -7.86 15.77 11.27
CA GLN A 232 -8.25 15.33 9.92
C GLN A 232 -7.87 16.40 8.89
N ALA A 233 -7.19 16.00 7.83
CA ALA A 233 -7.03 16.81 6.63
C ALA A 233 -8.24 16.59 5.73
N LEU A 234 -8.97 17.65 5.42
CA LEU A 234 -10.21 17.64 4.66
C LEU A 234 -9.90 17.73 3.17
N VAL A 235 -10.16 16.63 2.45
CA VAL A 235 -9.96 16.52 1.01
C VAL A 235 -11.29 16.84 0.30
N ASP A 236 -11.30 17.81 -0.59
CA ASP A 236 -12.47 18.16 -1.41
C ASP A 236 -12.60 17.30 -2.68
N GLU A 237 -13.65 17.53 -3.48
CA GLU A 237 -13.92 16.80 -4.73
C GLU A 237 -12.92 17.10 -5.87
N ASP A 238 -12.12 18.14 -5.71
CA ASP A 238 -11.05 18.54 -6.62
C ASP A 238 -9.68 18.04 -6.14
N GLY A 239 -9.67 17.22 -5.09
CA GLY A 239 -8.48 16.63 -4.51
C GLY A 239 -7.67 17.62 -3.67
N ASN A 240 -8.12 18.84 -3.44
CA ASN A 240 -7.39 19.81 -2.62
C ASN A 240 -7.60 19.52 -1.13
N ILE A 241 -6.62 19.90 -0.30
CA ILE A 241 -6.76 19.84 1.15
C ILE A 241 -7.05 21.24 1.68
N THR A 242 -8.23 21.45 2.27
CA THR A 242 -8.71 22.79 2.64
C THR A 242 -8.14 23.31 3.96
N ASN A 243 -7.55 22.45 4.77
CA ASN A 243 -6.99 22.76 6.09
C ASN A 243 -5.60 22.14 6.28
N TRP A 244 -4.76 22.19 5.24
CA TRP A 244 -3.41 21.62 5.31
C TRP A 244 -2.51 22.51 6.17
N ASP A 245 -2.30 22.11 7.40
CA ASP A 245 -1.16 22.56 8.19
C ASP A 245 0.06 21.82 7.63
N ASP A 246 1.01 22.50 7.01
CA ASP A 246 2.17 21.88 6.38
C ASP A 246 3.10 21.22 7.42
N VAL A 247 2.81 19.96 7.75
CA VAL A 247 3.54 19.18 8.78
C VAL A 247 4.71 18.38 8.19
N LEU A 248 4.91 18.36 6.87
CA LEU A 248 5.94 17.52 6.24
C LEU A 248 6.99 18.33 5.48
N GLY A 249 6.69 19.58 5.12
CA GLY A 249 7.58 20.47 4.37
C GLY A 249 7.66 20.11 2.87
N ASP A 250 7.95 21.12 2.05
CA ASP A 250 8.13 20.97 0.60
C ASP A 250 9.39 20.16 0.28
N SER A 251 9.22 18.96 -0.30
CA SER A 251 10.32 18.22 -0.93
C SER A 251 10.02 18.00 -2.40
N SER A 252 10.16 19.05 -3.22
CA SER A 252 9.82 19.05 -4.64
C SER A 252 10.56 17.96 -5.44
N THR A 253 9.87 16.86 -5.74
CA THR A 253 10.33 15.86 -6.73
C THR A 253 9.71 16.13 -8.10
N SER A 254 10.32 15.65 -9.20
CA SER A 254 9.74 15.87 -10.55
C SER A 254 8.36 15.23 -10.71
N LEU A 255 8.14 14.05 -10.10
CA LEU A 255 6.84 13.39 -10.07
C LEU A 255 5.81 14.14 -9.24
N GLU A 256 6.25 14.85 -8.19
CA GLU A 256 5.36 15.76 -7.45
C GLU A 256 4.83 16.86 -8.35
N ILE A 257 5.69 17.47 -9.15
CA ILE A 257 5.31 18.51 -10.11
C ILE A 257 4.32 17.93 -11.14
N GLU A 258 4.58 16.74 -11.66
CA GLU A 258 3.65 16.06 -12.59
C GLU A 258 2.28 15.79 -11.98
N ASP A 259 2.22 15.32 -10.72
CA ASP A 259 0.94 15.07 -10.05
C ASP A 259 0.22 16.39 -9.70
N LEU A 260 0.94 17.45 -9.31
CA LEU A 260 0.38 18.78 -9.08
C LEU A 260 -0.16 19.41 -10.37
N ASP A 261 0.60 19.31 -11.47
CA ASP A 261 0.19 19.79 -12.79
C ASP A 261 -1.06 19.03 -13.27
N ALA A 262 -1.10 17.71 -13.06
CA ALA A 262 -2.28 16.90 -13.41
C ALA A 262 -3.51 17.28 -12.59
N ILE A 263 -3.36 17.56 -11.28
CA ILE A 263 -4.44 18.09 -10.44
C ILE A 263 -4.95 19.42 -11.00
N LEU A 264 -4.04 20.35 -11.32
CA LEU A 264 -4.40 21.65 -11.87
C LEU A 264 -5.13 21.52 -13.22
N GLN A 265 -4.62 20.68 -14.12
CA GLN A 265 -5.24 20.41 -15.42
C GLN A 265 -6.63 19.80 -15.29
N ALA A 266 -6.80 18.80 -14.42
CA ALA A 266 -8.10 18.18 -14.17
C ALA A 266 -9.13 19.21 -13.66
N ASN A 267 -8.71 20.09 -12.75
CA ASN A 267 -9.56 21.14 -12.21
C ASN A 267 -9.94 22.21 -13.25
N ILE A 268 -9.00 22.58 -14.15
CA ILE A 268 -9.29 23.48 -15.28
C ILE A 268 -10.35 22.85 -16.20
N LEU A 269 -10.18 21.57 -16.56
CA LEU A 269 -11.11 20.86 -17.44
C LEU A 269 -12.53 20.80 -16.85
N LYS A 270 -12.66 20.40 -15.57
CA LYS A 270 -13.95 20.41 -14.85
C LYS A 270 -14.63 21.79 -14.86
N LYS A 271 -13.86 22.86 -14.73
CA LYS A 271 -14.39 24.24 -14.73
C LYS A 271 -14.88 24.66 -16.13
N LEU A 272 -14.19 24.24 -17.19
CA LEU A 272 -14.62 24.49 -18.57
C LEU A 272 -15.91 23.73 -18.88
N GLU A 273 -16.02 22.46 -18.47
CA GLU A 273 -17.23 21.65 -18.64
C GLU A 273 -18.44 22.22 -17.89
N SER A 274 -18.26 22.69 -16.65
CA SER A 274 -19.35 23.32 -15.89
C SER A 274 -19.80 24.65 -16.48
N THR A 275 -18.89 25.44 -17.06
CA THR A 275 -19.24 26.71 -17.72
C THR A 275 -20.05 26.47 -19.00
N ASN A 276 -19.65 25.49 -19.83
CA ASN A 276 -20.36 25.14 -21.07
C ASN A 276 -21.77 24.57 -20.81
N ASN A 277 -21.99 23.89 -19.69
CA ASN A 277 -23.31 23.35 -19.32
C ASN A 277 -24.27 24.41 -18.74
N VAL A 278 -23.79 25.62 -18.39
CA VAL A 278 -24.62 26.73 -17.89
C VAL A 278 -25.05 27.66 -19.04
N GLU A 279 -24.34 27.64 -20.17
CA GLU A 279 -24.64 28.43 -21.37
C GLU A 279 -25.48 27.69 -22.43
N ALA A 280 -25.82 26.41 -22.20
CA ALA A 280 -26.67 25.56 -23.06
C ALA A 280 -28.08 25.37 -22.48
#